data_AF-T0ZNG4-F1
#
_entry.id   AF-T0ZNG4-F1
#
_cell.length_a   1.000
_cell.length_b   1.000
_cell.length_c   1.000
_cell.angle_alpha   90.00
_cell.angle_beta   90.00
_cell.angle_gamma   90.00
#
_symmetry.space_group_name_H-M   'P 1'
#
loop_
_entity.id
_entity.type
_entity.pdbx_description
1 polymer ?
#
loop_
_entity_poly.entity_id
_entity_poly.type
_entity_poly.pdbx_seq_one_letter_code
_entity_poly.pdbx_strand_id
1 'polypeptide(L)'
;MVLENFSASLRETIRKITKSSFVDKDTIKEVVRDLQRILLKADVNVKLALDLSRTVEERATQEKPPSGMASQDFIVKIIYEELLKIMGVESNLTLAPQTIMLVGLYGQGKTTSAGKLAKFFQRKGLSVGLIAADVHRPAAMEQLEQISKQVKCGFY
;
A
#
# COMPACT_ATOMS: atom_id res chain seq x y z
N MET A 1 -15.25 1.50 -1.88
CA MET A 1 -13.84 1.46 -2.37
C MET A 1 -13.17 0.18 -1.82
N VAL A 2 -12.33 -0.54 -2.56
CA VAL A 2 -11.78 -1.86 -2.13
C VAL A 2 -11.11 -1.80 -0.75
N LEU A 3 -10.38 -0.71 -0.46
CA LEU A 3 -9.74 -0.47 0.84
C LEU A 3 -10.71 -0.15 1.97
N GLU A 4 -11.88 0.42 1.69
CA GLU A 4 -12.90 0.69 2.72
C GLU A 4 -13.50 -0.62 3.24
N ASN A 5 -13.81 -1.55 2.31
CA ASN A 5 -14.32 -2.87 2.66
C ASN A 5 -13.27 -3.68 3.42
N PHE A 6 -12.01 -3.66 2.97
CA PHE A 6 -10.89 -4.25 3.69
C PHE A 6 -10.75 -3.69 5.11
N SER A 7 -10.77 -2.36 5.25
CA SER A 7 -10.66 -1.69 6.55
C SER A 7 -11.80 -2.04 7.49
N ALA A 8 -13.03 -2.10 6.98
CA ALA A 8 -14.21 -2.49 7.75
C ALA A 8 -14.10 -3.93 8.26
N SER A 9 -13.78 -4.89 7.39
CA SER A 9 -13.64 -6.29 7.77
C SER A 9 -12.46 -6.52 8.72
N LEU A 10 -11.32 -5.87 8.49
CA LEU A 10 -10.16 -5.97 9.38
C LEU A 10 -10.48 -5.44 10.78
N ARG A 11 -11.19 -4.30 10.88
CA ARG A 11 -11.66 -3.76 12.17
C ARG A 11 -12.60 -4.72 12.89
N GLU A 12 -13.46 -5.43 12.16
CA GLU A 12 -14.34 -6.43 12.74
C GLU A 12 -13.56 -7.62 13.31
N THR A 13 -12.58 -8.16 12.56
CA THR A 13 -11.69 -9.22 13.03
C THR A 13 -10.90 -8.80 14.26
N ILE A 14 -10.34 -7.58 14.27
CA ILE A 14 -9.61 -7.04 15.44
C ILE A 14 -10.56 -6.90 16.64
N ARG A 15 -11.80 -6.44 16.43
CA ARG A 15 -12.79 -6.33 17.51
C ARG A 15 -13.10 -7.66 18.18
N LYS A 16 -13.12 -8.77 17.43
CA LYS A 16 -13.28 -10.13 18.01
C LYS A 16 -12.18 -10.42 19.03
N ILE A 17 -10.93 -10.07 18.72
CA ILE A 17 -9.77 -10.27 19.61
C ILE A 17 -9.91 -9.40 20.86
N THR A 18 -10.15 -8.10 20.68
CA THR A 18 -10.20 -7.14 21.80
C THR A 18 -11.38 -7.38 22.76
N LYS A 19 -12.45 -8.02 22.29
CA LYS A 19 -13.61 -8.37 23.13
C LYS A 19 -13.45 -9.71 23.84
N SER A 20 -12.52 -10.57 23.42
CA SER A 20 -12.35 -11.88 24.00
C SER A 20 -11.57 -11.79 25.31
N SER A 21 -12.19 -12.12 26.44
CA SER A 21 -11.57 -12.08 27.77
C SER A 21 -10.31 -12.96 27.89
N PHE A 22 -10.20 -13.99 27.06
CA PHE A 22 -9.03 -14.87 26.98
C PHE A 22 -8.71 -15.16 25.50
N VAL A 23 -7.43 -15.21 25.16
CA VAL A 23 -7.00 -15.57 23.81
C VAL A 23 -6.33 -16.93 23.87
N ASP A 24 -7.05 -17.95 23.39
CA ASP A 24 -6.54 -19.30 23.23
C ASP A 24 -6.02 -19.54 21.80
N LYS A 25 -5.41 -20.72 21.59
CA LYS A 25 -4.86 -21.10 20.28
C LYS A 25 -5.93 -21.19 19.20
N ASP A 26 -7.17 -21.56 19.56
CA ASP A 26 -8.26 -21.71 18.61
C ASP A 26 -8.78 -20.34 18.14
N THR A 27 -8.87 -19.36 19.05
CA THR A 27 -9.19 -17.96 18.70
C THR A 27 -8.13 -17.38 17.75
N ILE A 28 -6.84 -17.64 18.00
CA ILE A 28 -5.75 -17.19 17.11
C ILE A 28 -5.93 -17.78 15.71
N LYS A 29 -6.22 -19.08 15.60
CA LYS A 29 -6.44 -19.74 14.30
C LYS A 29 -7.65 -19.19 13.56
N GLU A 30 -8.75 -18.88 14.26
CA GLU A 30 -9.92 -18.25 13.63
C GLU A 30 -9.57 -16.89 13.05
N VAL A 31 -8.89 -16.06 13.84
CA VAL A 31 -8.45 -14.71 13.46
C VAL A 31 -7.52 -14.74 12.24
N VAL A 32 -6.55 -15.66 12.23
CA VAL A 32 -5.60 -15.81 11.12
C VAL A 32 -6.34 -16.22 9.83
N ARG A 33 -7.32 -17.13 9.91
CA ARG A 33 -8.14 -17.52 8.76
C ARG A 33 -8.99 -16.36 8.24
N ASP A 34 -9.58 -15.57 9.14
CA ASP A 34 -10.35 -14.40 8.75
C ASP A 34 -9.46 -13.34 8.09
N LEU A 35 -8.28 -13.07 8.66
CA LEU A 35 -7.27 -12.18 8.07
C LEU A 35 -6.86 -12.64 6.67
N GLN A 36 -6.58 -13.93 6.49
CA GLN A 36 -6.23 -14.51 5.19
C GLN A 36 -7.36 -14.29 4.16
N ARG A 37 -8.62 -14.56 4.53
CA ARG A 37 -9.78 -14.34 3.64
C ARG A 37 -9.93 -12.86 3.27
N ILE A 38 -9.71 -11.96 4.22
CA ILE A 38 -9.81 -10.51 4.01
C ILE A 38 -8.74 -10.05 3.02
N LEU A 39 -7.50 -10.51 3.17
CA LEU A 39 -6.40 -10.20 2.25
C LEU A 39 -6.67 -10.72 0.84
N LEU A 40 -7.15 -11.95 0.70
CA LEU A 40 -7.50 -12.53 -0.60
C LEU A 40 -8.66 -11.79 -1.28
N LYS A 41 -9.67 -11.36 -0.52
CA LYS A 41 -10.78 -10.52 -1.03
C LYS A 41 -10.33 -9.11 -1.44
N ALA A 42 -9.19 -8.64 -0.93
CA ALA A 42 -8.62 -7.34 -1.24
C ALA A 42 -7.60 -7.39 -2.40
N ASP A 43 -7.62 -8.47 -3.19
CA ASP A 43 -6.72 -8.70 -4.32
C ASP A 43 -5.23 -8.72 -3.95
N VAL A 44 -4.91 -9.05 -2.69
CA VAL A 44 -3.52 -9.28 -2.27
C VAL A 44 -3.03 -10.59 -2.89
N ASN A 45 -1.77 -10.60 -3.34
CA ASN A 45 -1.15 -11.80 -3.89
C ASN A 45 -1.30 -13.00 -2.94
N VAL A 46 -1.73 -14.14 -3.48
CA VAL A 46 -2.03 -15.36 -2.70
C VAL A 46 -0.83 -15.81 -1.86
N LYS A 47 0.39 -15.76 -2.43
CA LYS A 47 1.61 -16.14 -1.72
C LYS A 47 1.88 -15.19 -0.55
N LEU A 48 1.76 -13.87 -0.76
CA LEU A 48 1.92 -12.88 0.31
C LEU A 48 0.89 -13.04 1.42
N ALA A 49 -0.37 -13.30 1.06
CA ALA A 49 -1.44 -13.52 2.04
C ALA A 49 -1.20 -14.78 2.89
N LEU A 50 -0.75 -15.87 2.25
CA LEU A 50 -0.39 -17.11 2.93
C LEU A 50 0.82 -16.91 3.86
N ASP A 51 1.89 -16.32 3.33
CA ASP A 51 3.12 -16.09 4.08
C ASP A 51 2.85 -15.20 5.31
N LEU A 52 2.12 -14.10 5.15
CA LEU A 52 1.73 -13.24 6.26
C LEU A 52 0.89 -13.98 7.30
N SER A 53 -0.14 -14.71 6.87
CA SER A 53 -1.04 -15.42 7.79
C SER A 53 -0.28 -16.44 8.64
N ARG A 54 0.68 -17.15 8.03
CA ARG A 54 1.56 -18.10 8.71
C ARG A 54 2.48 -17.41 9.71
N THR A 55 3.14 -16.32 9.31
CA THR A 55 4.02 -15.56 10.21
C THR A 55 3.25 -14.98 11.40
N VAL A 56 2.03 -14.48 11.19
CA VAL A 56 1.18 -14.00 12.28
C VAL A 56 0.80 -15.14 13.25
N GLU A 57 0.42 -16.31 12.74
CA GLU A 57 0.08 -17.48 13.58
C GLU A 57 1.28 -17.95 14.41
N GLU A 58 2.46 -18.07 13.78
CA GLU A 58 3.69 -18.48 14.42
C GLU A 58 4.09 -17.49 15.53
N ARG A 59 4.13 -16.18 15.22
CA ARG A 59 4.47 -15.14 16.20
C ARG A 59 3.47 -15.06 17.34
N ALA A 60 2.16 -15.10 17.05
CA ALA A 60 1.12 -15.04 18.08
C ALA A 60 1.12 -16.26 19.02
N THR A 61 1.64 -17.41 18.58
CA THR A 61 1.69 -18.64 19.38
C THR A 61 3.01 -18.80 20.15
N GLN A 62 4.12 -18.34 19.57
CA GLN A 62 5.47 -18.56 20.14
C GLN A 62 5.99 -17.37 20.96
N GLU A 63 5.64 -16.14 20.58
CA GLU A 63 6.10 -14.94 21.30
C GLU A 63 5.25 -14.70 22.55
N LYS A 64 5.92 -14.39 23.67
CA LYS A 64 5.25 -14.01 24.90
C LYS A 64 4.98 -12.50 24.88
N PRO A 65 3.80 -12.06 25.36
CA PRO A 65 3.52 -10.64 25.46
C PRO A 65 4.53 -9.97 26.42
N PRO A 66 4.99 -8.74 26.10
CA PRO A 66 5.82 -7.95 26.99
C PRO A 66 5.17 -7.76 28.35
N SER A 67 5.97 -7.60 29.41
CA SER A 67 5.47 -7.34 30.76
C SER A 67 4.58 -6.08 30.77
N GLY A 68 3.33 -6.24 31.22
CA GLY A 68 2.34 -5.16 31.29
C GLY A 68 1.48 -4.96 30.04
N MET A 69 1.66 -5.77 28.98
CA MET A 69 0.82 -5.74 27.79
C MET A 69 -0.21 -6.87 27.81
N ALA A 70 -1.48 -6.56 27.53
CA ALA A 70 -2.50 -7.58 27.37
C ALA A 70 -2.23 -8.43 26.12
N SER A 71 -2.50 -9.74 26.19
CA SER A 71 -2.29 -10.66 25.06
C SER A 71 -3.05 -10.25 23.80
N GLN A 72 -4.22 -9.62 23.97
CA GLN A 72 -5.04 -9.11 22.86
C GLN A 72 -4.31 -7.99 22.10
N ASP A 73 -3.79 -7.00 22.84
CA ASP A 73 -3.05 -5.87 22.26
C ASP A 73 -1.75 -6.33 21.60
N PHE A 74 -1.11 -7.35 22.18
CA PHE A 74 0.09 -7.95 21.60
C PHE A 74 -0.18 -8.60 20.23
N ILE A 75 -1.30 -9.31 20.08
CA ILE A 75 -1.69 -9.90 18.78
C ILE A 75 -2.02 -8.81 17.75
N VAL A 76 -2.73 -7.75 18.15
CA VAL A 76 -3.01 -6.60 17.28
C VAL A 76 -1.72 -5.94 16.81
N LYS A 77 -0.74 -5.81 17.72
CA LYS A 77 0.60 -5.30 17.39
C LYS A 77 1.32 -6.20 16.38
N ILE A 78 1.30 -7.53 16.57
CA ILE A 78 1.89 -8.48 15.61
C ILE A 78 1.28 -8.30 14.21
N ILE A 79 -0.05 -8.26 14.12
CA ILE A 79 -0.76 -8.07 12.83
C ILE A 79 -0.33 -6.76 12.19
N TYR A 80 -0.27 -5.67 12.96
CA TYR A 80 0.15 -4.36 12.46
C TYR A 80 1.59 -4.36 11.93
N GLU A 81 2.52 -4.96 12.67
CA GLU A 81 3.92 -5.07 12.26
C GLU A 81 4.10 -5.90 10.99
N GLU A 82 3.38 -7.03 10.86
CA GLU A 82 3.45 -7.85 9.64
C GLU A 82 2.83 -7.14 8.42
N LEU A 83 1.74 -6.39 8.62
CA LEU A 83 1.18 -5.56 7.55
C LEU A 83 2.14 -4.44 7.13
N LEU A 84 2.83 -3.80 8.08
CA LEU A 84 3.86 -2.78 7.79
C LEU A 84 5.00 -3.36 6.95
N LYS A 85 5.48 -4.56 7.26
CA LYS A 85 6.57 -5.20 6.51
C LYS A 85 6.24 -5.39 5.02
N ILE A 86 4.97 -5.62 4.69
CA ILE A 86 4.53 -5.76 3.28
C ILE A 86 4.42 -4.41 2.56
N MET A 87 4.08 -3.33 3.28
CA MET A 87 3.97 -1.99 2.67
C MET A 87 5.31 -1.40 2.21
N GLY A 88 6.43 -1.96 2.68
CA GLY A 88 7.77 -1.56 2.30
C GLY A 88 8.37 -0.52 3.23
N VAL A 89 9.60 -0.09 2.89
CA VAL A 89 10.38 0.86 3.70
C VAL A 89 10.13 2.27 3.17
N GLU A 90 10.06 3.23 4.08
CA GLU A 90 10.02 4.65 3.71
C GLU A 90 11.27 4.99 2.88
N SER A 91 11.06 5.51 1.67
CA SER A 91 12.16 5.96 0.81
C SER A 91 12.25 7.48 0.85
N ASN A 92 13.45 7.98 1.17
CA ASN A 92 13.72 9.41 1.12
C ASN A 92 13.82 9.85 -0.34
N LEU A 93 12.91 10.73 -0.77
CA LEU A 93 12.94 11.31 -2.10
C LEU A 93 13.96 12.47 -2.14
N THR A 94 15.07 12.26 -2.83
CA THR A 94 16.08 13.32 -3.04
C THR A 94 15.56 14.37 -4.00
N LEU A 95 15.46 15.62 -3.54
CA LEU A 95 15.07 16.77 -4.35
C LEU A 95 16.30 17.35 -5.07
N ALA A 96 16.68 16.73 -6.18
CA ALA A 96 17.77 17.18 -7.05
C ALA A 96 17.32 17.16 -8.52
N PRO A 97 18.02 17.88 -9.43
CA PRO A 97 17.82 17.73 -10.87
C PRO A 97 17.98 16.26 -11.27
N GLN A 98 16.93 15.69 -11.85
CA GLN A 98 16.88 14.27 -12.20
C GLN A 98 15.92 14.03 -13.36
N THR A 99 16.16 12.96 -14.12
CA THR A 99 15.28 12.50 -15.20
C THR A 99 14.54 11.26 -14.73
N ILE A 100 13.21 11.29 -14.80
CA ILE A 100 12.34 10.18 -14.34
C ILE A 100 11.59 9.61 -15.55
N MET A 101 11.81 8.32 -15.83
CA MET A 101 11.09 7.60 -16.86
C MET A 101 9.90 6.85 -16.24
N LEU A 102 8.70 7.09 -16.75
CA LEU A 102 7.49 6.39 -16.30
C LEU A 102 7.23 5.18 -17.18
N VAL A 103 7.46 4.00 -16.61
CA VAL A 103 7.24 2.69 -17.26
C VAL A 103 6.05 1.96 -16.63
N GLY A 104 5.40 1.09 -17.39
CA GLY A 104 4.27 0.30 -16.91
C GLY A 104 3.29 -0.09 -18.02
N LEU A 105 2.28 -0.88 -17.66
CA LEU A 105 1.29 -1.40 -18.62
C LEU A 105 0.39 -0.29 -19.19
N TYR A 106 -0.24 -0.56 -20.34
CA TYR A 106 -1.23 0.33 -20.95
C TYR A 106 -2.43 0.54 -20.01
N GLY A 107 -2.95 1.76 -19.94
CA GLY A 107 -4.11 2.09 -19.10
C GLY A 107 -3.83 2.29 -17.60
N GLN A 108 -2.61 2.06 -17.10
CA GLN A 108 -2.27 2.21 -15.68
C GLN A 108 -2.04 3.67 -15.21
N GLY A 109 -2.53 4.66 -15.98
CA GLY A 109 -2.48 6.06 -15.58
C GLY A 109 -1.12 6.74 -15.67
N LYS A 110 -0.13 6.22 -16.42
CA LYS A 110 1.21 6.81 -16.56
C LYS A 110 1.19 8.30 -16.93
N THR A 111 0.43 8.67 -17.96
CA THR A 111 0.30 10.06 -18.43
C THR A 111 -0.28 10.97 -17.34
N THR A 112 -1.30 10.50 -16.62
CA THR A 112 -1.91 11.22 -15.49
C THR A 112 -0.93 11.36 -14.32
N SER A 113 -0.20 10.30 -14.02
CA SER A 113 0.83 10.29 -12.97
C SER A 113 1.98 11.24 -13.31
N ALA A 114 2.36 11.39 -14.59
CA ALA A 114 3.34 12.36 -15.04
C ALA A 114 2.95 13.80 -14.64
N GLY A 115 1.70 14.20 -14.92
CA GLY A 115 1.19 15.51 -14.51
C GLY A 115 1.15 15.69 -12.99
N LYS A 116 0.71 14.67 -12.24
CA LYS A 116 0.67 14.71 -10.77
C LYS A 116 2.07 14.84 -10.18
N LEU A 117 3.04 14.08 -10.70
CA LEU A 117 4.45 14.16 -10.28
C LEU A 117 5.05 15.52 -10.63
N ALA A 118 4.77 16.06 -11.82
CA ALA A 118 5.21 17.40 -12.18
C ALA A 118 4.70 18.45 -11.19
N LYS A 119 3.41 18.38 -10.83
CA LYS A 119 2.85 19.30 -9.84
C LYS A 119 3.45 19.10 -8.45
N PHE A 120 3.74 17.87 -8.06
CA PHE A 120 4.37 17.54 -6.79
C PHE A 120 5.78 18.16 -6.69
N PHE A 121 6.64 17.98 -7.70
CA PHE A 121 8.00 18.53 -7.70
C PHE A 121 8.03 20.05 -7.83
N GLN A 122 7.11 20.66 -8.61
CA GLN A 122 6.94 22.10 -8.65
C GLN A 122 6.59 22.70 -7.28
N ARG A 123 5.71 22.03 -6.51
CA ARG A 123 5.38 22.45 -5.13
C ARG A 123 6.58 22.34 -4.18
N LYS A 124 7.59 21.54 -4.53
CA LYS A 124 8.85 21.41 -3.80
C LYS A 124 9.94 22.36 -4.32
N GLY A 125 9.62 23.27 -5.25
CA GLY A 125 10.52 24.31 -5.74
C GLY A 125 11.36 23.94 -6.96
N LEU A 126 11.14 22.76 -7.57
CA LEU A 126 11.86 22.34 -8.77
C LEU A 126 11.17 22.84 -10.04
N SER A 127 11.97 23.22 -11.04
CA SER A 127 11.49 23.36 -12.41
C SER A 127 11.28 21.98 -13.02
N VAL A 128 10.16 21.77 -13.70
CA VAL A 128 9.78 20.48 -14.29
C VAL A 128 9.40 20.66 -15.75
N GLY A 129 9.82 19.71 -16.58
CA GLY A 129 9.33 19.50 -17.94
C GLY A 129 8.80 18.08 -18.11
N LEU A 130 7.79 17.91 -18.96
CA LEU A 130 7.25 16.62 -19.37
C LEU A 130 7.73 16.30 -20.79
N ILE A 131 8.14 15.05 -21.03
CA ILE A 131 8.65 14.58 -22.33
C ILE A 131 7.70 13.52 -22.87
N ALA A 132 7.13 13.74 -24.06
CA ALA A 132 6.28 12.79 -24.75
C ALA A 132 7.12 11.74 -25.51
N ALA A 133 7.36 10.60 -24.87
CA ALA A 133 8.12 9.49 -25.46
C ALA A 133 7.26 8.35 -26.06
N ASP A 134 5.92 8.46 -26.00
CA ASP A 134 5.00 7.47 -26.59
C ASP A 134 4.68 7.83 -28.04
N VAL A 135 5.43 7.24 -28.98
CA VAL A 135 5.28 7.45 -30.42
C VAL A 135 4.27 6.49 -31.07
N HIS A 136 3.74 5.53 -30.31
CA HIS A 136 2.92 4.44 -30.85
C HIS A 136 1.42 4.67 -30.65
N ARG A 137 1.02 5.27 -29.54
CA ARG A 137 -0.40 5.51 -29.25
C ARG A 137 -0.87 6.85 -29.86
N PRO A 138 -1.86 6.83 -30.77
CA PRO A 138 -2.45 8.06 -31.30
C PRO A 138 -2.96 8.96 -30.16
N ALA A 139 -2.70 10.26 -30.26
CA ALA A 139 -3.04 11.29 -29.27
C ALA A 139 -2.36 11.21 -27.88
N ALA A 140 -1.40 10.30 -27.65
CA ALA A 140 -0.67 10.26 -26.37
C ALA A 140 0.13 11.56 -26.12
N MET A 141 0.74 12.10 -27.18
CA MET A 141 1.44 13.39 -27.15
C MET A 141 0.49 14.54 -26.81
N GLU A 142 -0.64 14.65 -27.51
CA GLU A 142 -1.66 15.69 -27.28
C GLU A 142 -2.23 15.62 -25.85
N GLN A 143 -2.48 14.40 -25.34
CA GLN A 143 -2.94 14.21 -23.97
C GLN A 143 -1.92 14.73 -22.95
N LEU A 144 -0.63 14.44 -23.14
CA LEU A 144 0.42 14.91 -22.24
C LEU A 144 0.63 16.43 -22.35
N GLU A 145 0.47 17.00 -23.54
CA GLU A 145 0.52 18.45 -23.77
C GLU A 145 -0.63 19.18 -23.07
N GLN A 146 -1.85 18.64 -23.09
CA GLN A 146 -2.97 19.21 -22.34
C GLN A 146 -2.70 19.19 -20.83
N ILE A 147 -2.13 18.08 -20.33
CA ILE A 147 -1.75 17.95 -18.91
C ILE A 147 -0.64 18.95 -18.54
N SER A 148 0.38 19.11 -19.38
CA SER A 148 1.48 20.05 -19.13
C SER A 148 0.99 21.50 -19.03
N LYS A 149 0.04 21.89 -19.89
CA LYS A 149 -0.64 23.20 -19.84
C LYS A 149 -1.44 23.37 -18.55
N GLN A 150 -2.19 22.35 -18.12
CA GLN A 150 -2.95 22.39 -16.86
C GLN A 150 -2.05 22.57 -15.63
N VAL A 151 -0.92 21.88 -15.58
CA VAL A 151 0.02 21.97 -14.44
C VAL A 151 1.03 23.11 -14.58
N LYS A 152 1.08 23.78 -15.74
CA LYS A 152 2.00 24.87 -16.09
C LYS A 152 3.48 24.45 -16.00
N CYS A 153 3.84 23.38 -16.70
CA CYS A 153 5.22 22.90 -16.80
C CYS A 153 5.71 22.92 -18.26
N GLY A 154 7.03 22.79 -18.46
CA GLY A 154 7.58 22.64 -19.81
C GLY A 154 7.06 21.36 -20.48
N PHE A 155 7.01 21.36 -21.81
CA PHE A 155 6.60 20.21 -22.61
C PHE A 155 7.57 20.02 -23.78
N TYR A 156 7.95 18.77 -24.03
CA TYR A 156 8.91 18.34 -25.04
C TYR A 156 8.44 17.06 -25.71
#